data_AF-X1PLZ2-F1
#
_entry.id   AF-X1PLZ2-F1
#
_cell.length_a   1.000
_cell.length_b   1.000
_cell.length_c   1.000
_cell.angle_alpha   90.00
_cell.angle_beta   90.00
_cell.angle_gamma   90.00
#
_symmetry.space_group_name_H-M   'P 1'
#
loop_
_entity.id
_entity.type
_entity.pdbx_description
1 polymer ?
#
loop_
_entity_poly.entity_id
_entity_poly.type
_entity_poly.pdbx_seq_one_letter_code
_entity_poly.pdbx_strand_id
1 'polypeptide(L)'
;AAPAGIATATEQSQLHTANENIHLISGNHTDITAGQSLTAHAAESLNLFAQSSGIKVQANQGKVEVQAQNDELQLNALKDATLTNSAGKVTIAAKEEILITCKGAYIKLANGEVEIGSPKVVRVRAPLVVSGVNSLNIPLPEFPLTVCEECLKRAAENGSPFATLNSLQGG
;
A
#
# COMPACT_ATOMS: atom_id res chain seq x y z
N ALA A 1 17.63 35.94 9.52
CA ALA A 1 17.41 35.04 10.66
C ALA A 1 16.39 35.69 11.60
N ALA A 2 15.44 34.91 12.12
CA ALA A 2 14.44 35.36 13.08
C ALA A 2 14.57 34.50 14.36
N PRO A 3 15.28 34.97 15.41
CA PRO A 3 15.67 34.15 16.56
C PRO A 3 14.50 33.54 17.34
N ALA A 4 13.33 34.17 17.30
CA ALA A 4 12.13 33.71 17.98
C ALA A 4 11.13 32.97 17.07
N GLY A 5 11.46 32.80 15.78
CA GLY A 5 10.62 32.08 14.81
C GLY A 5 10.12 32.91 13.63
N ILE A 6 9.47 32.23 12.69
CA ILE A 6 8.86 32.78 11.47
C ILE A 6 7.46 32.19 11.35
N ALA A 7 6.46 33.01 11.00
CA ALA A 7 5.13 32.57 10.64
C ALA A 7 4.76 33.14 9.26
N THR A 8 4.27 32.28 8.37
CA THR A 8 3.72 32.66 7.06
C THR A 8 2.25 32.25 7.00
N ALA A 9 1.36 33.19 6.71
CA ALA A 9 -0.08 32.96 6.69
C ALA A 9 -0.73 33.68 5.51
N THR A 10 -1.83 33.12 5.00
CA THR A 10 -2.68 33.70 3.94
C THR A 10 -4.07 33.08 4.05
N GLU A 11 -5.10 33.83 3.65
CA GLU A 11 -6.46 33.30 3.54
C GLU A 11 -6.66 32.44 2.28
N GLN A 12 -5.80 32.63 1.27
CA GLN A 12 -5.84 31.89 0.00
C GLN A 12 -4.81 30.76 0.00
N SER A 13 -3.80 30.83 -0.87
CA SER A 13 -2.85 29.74 -1.12
C SER A 13 -1.40 30.11 -0.77
N GLN A 14 -0.63 29.14 -0.28
CA GLN A 14 0.83 29.20 -0.20
C GLN A 14 1.41 28.15 -1.16
N LEU A 15 2.40 28.54 -1.98
CA LEU A 15 3.09 27.66 -2.91
C LEU A 15 4.60 27.71 -2.64
N HIS A 16 5.23 26.53 -2.56
CA HIS A 16 6.66 26.38 -2.50
C HIS A 16 7.11 25.57 -3.72
N THR A 17 7.91 26.17 -4.59
CA THR A 17 8.42 25.54 -5.81
C THR A 17 9.92 25.73 -5.89
N ALA A 18 10.65 24.67 -6.23
CA ALA A 18 12.08 24.70 -6.47
C ALA A 18 12.39 23.84 -7.70
N ASN A 19 13.37 24.26 -8.51
CA ASN A 19 13.86 23.47 -9.64
C ASN A 19 14.71 22.27 -9.21
N GLU A 20 15.28 22.34 -8.01
CA GLU A 20 16.08 21.28 -7.42
C GLU A 20 15.35 20.70 -6.21
N ASN A 21 15.64 21.17 -4.99
CA ASN A 21 15.20 20.52 -3.76
C ASN A 21 14.43 21.46 -2.83
N ILE A 22 13.47 20.91 -2.10
CA ILE A 22 12.87 21.53 -0.90
C ILE A 22 13.26 20.68 0.30
N HIS A 23 13.93 21.27 1.28
CA HIS A 23 14.30 20.61 2.54
C HIS A 23 13.49 21.19 3.70
N LEU A 24 12.77 20.32 4.41
CA LEU A 24 12.03 20.66 5.62
C LEU A 24 12.69 19.94 6.80
N ILE A 25 13.45 20.68 7.60
CA ILE A 25 14.27 20.13 8.68
C ILE A 25 13.86 20.80 9.99
N SER A 26 13.50 19.97 10.97
CA SER A 26 13.08 20.40 12.30
C SER A 26 13.94 19.70 13.36
N GLY A 27 14.38 20.44 14.37
CA GLY A 27 15.12 19.87 15.51
C GLY A 27 14.23 19.11 16.50
N ASN A 28 12.90 19.28 16.41
CA ASN A 28 11.93 18.66 17.31
C ASN A 28 10.83 17.93 16.52
N HIS A 29 9.78 18.64 16.10
CA HIS A 29 8.64 18.04 15.37
C HIS A 29 8.38 18.76 14.04
N THR A 30 7.82 18.03 13.08
CA THR A 30 7.22 18.57 11.86
C THR A 30 5.77 18.12 11.83
N ASP A 31 4.85 19.05 12.02
CA ASP A 31 3.41 18.80 12.01
C ASP A 31 2.80 19.30 10.70
N ILE A 32 2.08 18.43 9.98
CA ILE A 32 1.37 18.77 8.74
C ILE A 32 -0.10 18.43 8.93
N THR A 33 -0.97 19.43 8.80
CA THR A 33 -2.42 19.28 8.99
C THR A 33 -3.16 19.90 7.80
N ALA A 34 -4.19 19.21 7.31
CA ALA A 34 -5.06 19.70 6.24
C ALA A 34 -6.52 19.58 6.68
N GLY A 35 -7.34 20.60 6.39
CA GLY A 35 -8.77 20.59 6.73
C GLY A 35 -9.63 19.63 5.90
N GLN A 36 -9.13 19.21 4.72
CA GLN A 36 -9.85 18.31 3.81
C GLN A 36 -8.98 17.08 3.47
N SER A 37 -7.92 17.26 2.68
CA SER A 37 -7.07 16.17 2.20
C SER A 37 -5.59 16.52 2.27
N LEU A 38 -4.76 15.52 2.58
CA LEU A 38 -3.32 15.56 2.40
C LEU A 38 -2.95 14.57 1.30
N THR A 39 -2.27 15.04 0.27
CA THR A 39 -1.86 14.24 -0.88
C THR A 39 -0.36 14.41 -1.10
N ALA A 40 0.34 13.30 -1.34
CA ALA A 40 1.76 13.28 -1.62
C ALA A 40 2.03 12.40 -2.84
N HIS A 41 2.78 12.92 -3.81
CA HIS A 41 3.17 12.24 -5.03
C HIS A 41 4.68 12.44 -5.25
N ALA A 42 5.34 11.39 -5.73
CA ALA A 42 6.73 11.43 -6.15
C ALA A 42 6.86 10.67 -7.48
N ALA A 43 7.70 11.18 -8.38
CA ALA A 43 7.92 10.54 -9.69
C ALA A 43 8.71 9.23 -9.57
N GLU A 44 9.63 9.16 -8.60
CA GLU A 44 10.52 8.01 -8.43
C GLU A 44 10.18 7.18 -7.18
N SER A 45 10.20 7.79 -5.98
CA SER A 45 9.95 7.04 -4.74
C SER A 45 9.42 7.91 -3.60
N LEU A 46 8.66 7.27 -2.70
CA LEU A 46 8.28 7.82 -1.41
C LEU A 46 8.83 6.91 -0.31
N ASN A 47 9.66 7.45 0.58
CA ASN A 47 10.25 6.71 1.68
C ASN A 47 9.84 7.32 3.04
N LEU A 48 9.34 6.49 3.95
CA LEU A 48 8.92 6.87 5.29
C LEU A 48 9.68 6.02 6.31
N PHE A 49 10.42 6.68 7.20
CA PHE A 49 11.24 6.00 8.19
C PHE A 49 11.07 6.65 9.56
N ALA A 50 10.95 5.82 10.60
CA ALA A 50 10.92 6.24 11.99
C ALA A 50 11.90 5.38 12.79
N GLN A 51 12.82 6.02 13.52
CA GLN A 51 13.91 5.33 14.21
C GLN A 51 13.47 4.62 15.50
N SER A 52 12.68 5.29 16.33
CA SER A 52 12.48 4.86 17.73
C SER A 52 11.03 4.54 18.09
N SER A 53 10.08 5.33 17.58
CA SER A 53 8.66 5.25 18.02
C SER A 53 7.73 4.62 16.98
N GLY A 54 8.27 4.12 15.87
CA GLY A 54 7.53 3.45 14.81
C GLY A 54 6.65 4.37 13.95
N ILE A 55 5.85 3.76 13.07
CA ILE A 55 4.94 4.42 12.13
C ILE A 55 3.51 3.99 12.46
N LYS A 56 2.57 4.94 12.48
CA LYS A 56 1.14 4.67 12.69
C LYS A 56 0.33 5.23 11.53
N VAL A 57 -0.34 4.36 10.78
CA VAL A 57 -1.23 4.73 9.66
C VAL A 57 -2.66 4.31 10.02
N GLN A 58 -3.59 5.27 10.06
CA GLN A 58 -4.96 5.02 10.50
C GLN A 58 -5.95 5.88 9.71
N ALA A 59 -7.11 5.31 9.42
CA ALA A 59 -8.30 6.03 8.99
C ALA A 59 -9.41 5.84 10.04
N ASN A 60 -9.96 6.93 10.58
CA ASN A 60 -11.11 6.86 11.50
C ASN A 60 -12.36 6.36 10.77
N GLN A 61 -12.54 6.82 9.53
CA GLN A 61 -13.57 6.39 8.60
C GLN A 61 -12.95 6.27 7.20
N GLY A 62 -13.57 5.45 6.35
CA GLY A 62 -13.06 5.17 5.02
C GLY A 62 -12.07 4.00 4.97
N LYS A 63 -11.67 3.63 3.76
CA LYS A 63 -10.81 2.48 3.46
C LYS A 63 -9.33 2.89 3.60
N VAL A 64 -8.53 2.01 4.22
CA VAL A 64 -7.08 2.02 4.03
C VAL A 64 -6.76 1.11 2.86
N GLU A 65 -6.10 1.65 1.85
CA GLU A 65 -5.72 0.94 0.63
C GLU A 65 -4.21 1.02 0.43
N VAL A 66 -3.57 -0.13 0.22
CA VAL A 66 -2.15 -0.25 -0.06
C VAL A 66 -2.01 -1.15 -1.28
N GLN A 67 -1.33 -0.67 -2.32
CA GLN A 67 -1.16 -1.40 -3.57
C GLN A 67 0.25 -1.20 -4.10
N ALA A 68 0.85 -2.29 -4.58
CA ALA A 68 1.97 -2.26 -5.50
C ALA A 68 1.43 -2.70 -6.86
N GLN A 69 1.09 -1.74 -7.73
CA GLN A 69 0.31 -2.02 -8.95
C GLN A 69 1.12 -2.75 -10.02
N ASN A 70 2.44 -2.58 -10.02
CA ASN A 70 3.36 -3.12 -11.03
C ASN A 70 4.62 -3.76 -10.40
N ASP A 71 4.62 -4.01 -9.09
CA ASP A 71 5.77 -4.55 -8.37
C ASP A 71 5.35 -5.30 -7.09
N GLU A 72 6.29 -5.76 -6.29
CA GLU A 72 6.09 -6.51 -5.05
C GLU A 72 5.50 -5.65 -3.92
N LEU A 73 4.52 -6.22 -3.19
CA LEU A 73 4.12 -5.74 -1.87
C LEU A 73 4.77 -6.62 -0.79
N GLN A 74 5.71 -6.06 -0.03
CA GLN A 74 6.42 -6.78 1.03
C GLN A 74 6.11 -6.22 2.43
N LEU A 75 5.74 -7.11 3.37
CA LEU A 75 5.44 -6.76 4.77
C LEU A 75 6.22 -7.67 5.72
N ASN A 76 7.26 -7.14 6.35
CA ASN A 76 8.14 -7.89 7.23
C ASN A 76 8.12 -7.36 8.68
N ALA A 77 8.22 -8.26 9.66
CA ALA A 77 8.34 -7.92 11.08
C ALA A 77 9.37 -8.83 11.76
N LEU A 78 10.20 -8.28 12.64
CA LEU A 78 11.16 -9.06 13.44
C LEU A 78 10.49 -9.81 14.59
N LYS A 79 9.45 -9.22 15.16
CA LYS A 79 8.62 -9.82 16.21
C LYS A 79 7.33 -10.35 15.58
N ASP A 80 6.21 -10.18 16.26
CA ASP A 80 4.93 -10.66 15.79
C ASP A 80 4.38 -9.77 14.67
N ALA A 81 3.73 -10.40 13.68
CA ALA A 81 2.88 -9.76 12.69
C ALA A 81 1.44 -10.23 12.91
N THR A 82 0.48 -9.31 12.92
CA THR A 82 -0.94 -9.61 13.19
C THR A 82 -1.83 -9.01 12.12
N LEU A 83 -2.70 -9.83 11.54
CA LEU A 83 -3.77 -9.43 10.63
C LEU A 83 -5.12 -9.81 11.22
N THR A 84 -5.92 -8.82 11.62
CA THR A 84 -7.18 -9.04 12.32
C THR A 84 -8.32 -8.28 11.65
N ASN A 85 -9.47 -8.93 11.51
CA ASN A 85 -10.75 -8.29 11.21
C ASN A 85 -11.72 -8.54 12.37
N SER A 86 -12.41 -7.49 12.85
CA SER A 86 -13.31 -7.60 14.01
C SER A 86 -14.79 -7.84 13.65
N ALA A 87 -15.19 -7.56 12.40
CA ALA A 87 -16.62 -7.59 12.03
C ALA A 87 -16.91 -8.18 10.64
N GLY A 88 -15.90 -8.30 9.77
CA GLY A 88 -16.05 -8.82 8.42
C GLY A 88 -15.25 -10.10 8.16
N LYS A 89 -14.66 -10.19 6.97
CA LYS A 89 -13.81 -11.29 6.52
C LYS A 89 -12.38 -10.87 6.24
N VAL A 90 -11.45 -11.81 6.30
CA VAL A 90 -10.11 -11.69 5.71
C VAL A 90 -10.13 -12.51 4.41
N THR A 91 -9.79 -11.89 3.29
CA THR A 91 -9.67 -12.57 2.00
C THR A 91 -8.21 -12.56 1.59
N ILE A 92 -7.67 -13.75 1.33
CA ILE A 92 -6.33 -13.95 0.74
C ILE A 92 -6.56 -14.70 -0.57
N ALA A 93 -6.18 -14.08 -1.68
CA ALA A 93 -6.34 -14.64 -3.02
C ALA A 93 -5.08 -14.33 -3.82
N ALA A 94 -4.61 -15.31 -4.59
CA ALA A 94 -3.47 -15.17 -5.48
C ALA A 94 -3.79 -15.85 -6.81
N LYS A 95 -3.13 -15.39 -7.87
CA LYS A 95 -3.29 -15.97 -9.21
C LYS A 95 -2.58 -17.31 -9.34
N GLU A 96 -1.35 -17.37 -8.83
CA GLU A 96 -0.45 -18.51 -9.02
C GLU A 96 -0.35 -19.39 -7.76
N GLU A 97 0.01 -18.81 -6.61
CA GLU A 97 0.28 -19.56 -5.39
C GLU A 97 -0.03 -18.78 -4.11
N ILE A 98 -0.57 -19.47 -3.11
CA ILE A 98 -0.54 -19.04 -1.70
C ILE A 98 0.26 -20.07 -0.91
N LEU A 99 1.31 -19.61 -0.22
CA LEU A 99 2.16 -20.45 0.64
C LEU A 99 2.19 -19.90 2.06
N ILE A 100 1.77 -20.71 3.03
CA ILE A 100 1.84 -20.41 4.46
C ILE A 100 2.80 -21.40 5.10
N THR A 101 3.89 -20.93 5.72
CA THR A 101 4.92 -21.81 6.29
C THR A 101 5.24 -21.52 7.76
N CYS A 102 5.67 -22.56 8.49
CA CYS A 102 6.18 -22.43 9.85
C CYS A 102 7.14 -23.59 10.17
N LYS A 103 8.44 -23.29 10.35
CA LYS A 103 9.48 -24.27 10.74
C LYS A 103 9.43 -25.58 9.92
N GLY A 104 9.20 -25.46 8.61
CA GLY A 104 9.12 -26.59 7.67
C GLY A 104 7.73 -27.22 7.48
N ALA A 105 6.75 -26.92 8.34
CA ALA A 105 5.35 -27.22 8.04
C ALA A 105 4.76 -26.16 7.10
N TYR A 106 3.81 -26.54 6.24
CA TYR A 106 3.20 -25.60 5.31
C TYR A 106 1.77 -25.99 4.87
N ILE A 107 1.07 -24.99 4.36
CA ILE A 107 -0.14 -25.11 3.54
C ILE A 107 0.17 -24.38 2.24
N LYS A 108 0.00 -25.07 1.11
CA LYS A 108 0.20 -24.52 -0.24
C LYS A 108 -1.08 -24.67 -1.05
N LEU A 109 -1.51 -23.59 -1.69
CA LEU A 109 -2.62 -23.55 -2.63
C LEU A 109 -2.05 -23.15 -3.99
N ALA A 110 -2.03 -24.08 -4.95
CA ALA A 110 -1.48 -23.86 -6.29
C ALA A 110 -2.14 -24.81 -7.30
N ASN A 111 -2.33 -24.39 -8.55
CA ASN A 111 -2.89 -25.22 -9.63
C ASN A 111 -4.24 -25.92 -9.28
N GLY A 112 -5.05 -25.31 -8.41
CA GLY A 112 -6.30 -25.90 -7.93
C GLY A 112 -6.13 -27.02 -6.89
N GLU A 113 -4.90 -27.30 -6.45
CA GLU A 113 -4.56 -28.28 -5.42
C GLU A 113 -4.40 -27.62 -4.05
N VAL A 114 -4.78 -28.36 -3.00
CA VAL A 114 -4.50 -28.02 -1.60
C VAL A 114 -3.48 -29.02 -1.07
N GLU A 115 -2.27 -28.56 -0.77
CA GLU A 115 -1.18 -29.39 -0.23
C GLU A 115 -0.89 -29.00 1.23
N ILE A 116 -0.97 -29.98 2.14
CA ILE A 116 -0.65 -29.80 3.57
C ILE A 116 0.54 -30.69 3.90
N GLY A 117 1.70 -30.08 4.12
CA GLY A 117 2.95 -30.79 4.44
C GLY A 117 3.43 -30.51 5.86
N SER A 118 3.98 -31.54 6.51
CA SER A 118 4.62 -31.38 7.82
C SER A 118 5.75 -32.38 8.03
N PRO A 119 6.91 -31.96 8.56
CA PRO A 119 7.96 -32.88 8.99
C PRO A 119 7.60 -33.65 10.27
N LYS A 120 6.47 -33.32 10.91
CA LYS A 120 5.95 -33.95 12.13
C LYS A 120 4.47 -34.31 11.93
N VAL A 121 3.79 -34.64 13.03
CA VAL A 121 2.38 -35.03 13.01
C VAL A 121 1.47 -33.87 12.59
N VAL A 122 0.68 -34.07 11.55
CA VAL A 122 -0.54 -33.28 11.29
C VAL A 122 -1.66 -33.84 12.17
N ARG A 123 -2.15 -33.05 13.13
CA ARG A 123 -3.19 -33.49 14.08
C ARG A 123 -4.53 -32.83 13.75
N VAL A 124 -5.49 -33.62 13.28
CA VAL A 124 -6.88 -33.21 13.10
C VAL A 124 -7.69 -33.61 14.33
N ARG A 125 -8.37 -32.66 14.97
CA ARG A 125 -9.25 -32.90 16.14
C ARG A 125 -10.71 -32.63 15.78
N ALA A 126 -11.25 -33.39 14.84
CA ALA A 126 -12.64 -33.35 14.37
C ALA A 126 -12.94 -34.56 13.46
N PRO A 127 -14.22 -34.89 13.17
CA PRO A 127 -14.55 -35.75 12.04
C PRO A 127 -14.08 -35.09 10.71
N LEU A 128 -13.46 -35.87 9.83
CA LEU A 128 -13.05 -35.43 8.50
C LEU A 128 -13.97 -36.08 7.46
N VAL A 129 -14.61 -35.27 6.62
CA VAL A 129 -15.45 -35.71 5.51
C VAL A 129 -14.82 -35.18 4.22
N VAL A 130 -14.59 -36.08 3.27
CA VAL A 130 -14.12 -35.73 1.92
C VAL A 130 -15.22 -36.14 0.95
N SER A 131 -15.74 -35.19 0.16
CA SER A 131 -16.89 -35.40 -0.71
C SER A 131 -16.73 -34.66 -2.02
N GLY A 132 -16.58 -35.40 -3.13
CA GLY A 132 -16.49 -34.84 -4.48
C GLY A 132 -15.43 -33.75 -4.65
N VAL A 133 -15.39 -33.17 -5.85
CA VAL A 133 -14.62 -31.93 -6.10
C VAL A 133 -15.57 -30.74 -6.03
N ASN A 134 -15.07 -29.60 -5.58
CA ASN A 134 -15.78 -28.32 -5.63
C ASN A 134 -14.77 -27.21 -5.96
N SER A 135 -15.21 -26.14 -6.62
CA SER A 135 -14.36 -25.03 -7.02
C SER A 135 -15.01 -23.68 -6.72
N LEU A 136 -14.19 -22.68 -6.46
CA LEU A 136 -14.61 -21.30 -6.26
C LEU A 136 -13.72 -20.39 -7.09
N ASN A 137 -14.32 -19.45 -7.82
CA ASN A 137 -13.61 -18.42 -8.57
C ASN A 137 -13.81 -17.07 -7.90
N ILE A 138 -12.72 -16.37 -7.57
CA ILE A 138 -12.73 -15.03 -6.99
C ILE A 138 -12.01 -14.10 -7.97
N PRO A 139 -12.65 -13.02 -8.45
CA PRO A 139 -11.98 -12.06 -9.32
C PRO A 139 -10.82 -11.39 -8.58
N LEU A 140 -9.65 -11.39 -9.21
CA LEU A 140 -8.46 -10.70 -8.71
C LEU A 140 -8.42 -9.26 -9.24
N PRO A 141 -7.79 -8.31 -8.52
CA PRO A 141 -7.56 -6.97 -9.04
C PRO A 141 -6.71 -7.02 -10.31
N GLU A 142 -7.14 -6.33 -11.37
CA GLU A 142 -6.34 -6.09 -12.56
C GLU A 142 -5.74 -4.70 -12.50
N PHE A 143 -4.43 -4.59 -12.71
CA PHE A 143 -3.73 -3.31 -12.75
C PHE A 143 -3.31 -2.98 -14.19
N PRO A 144 -3.43 -1.73 -14.63
CA PRO A 144 -2.99 -1.31 -15.95
C PRO A 144 -1.46 -1.38 -16.05
N LEU A 145 -0.95 -2.12 -17.03
CA LEU A 145 0.49 -2.28 -17.29
C LEU A 145 1.14 -1.05 -17.95
N THR A 146 0.34 -0.08 -18.40
CA THR A 146 0.81 1.14 -19.07
C THR A 146 0.38 2.38 -18.31
N VAL A 147 1.35 3.04 -17.68
CA VAL A 147 1.21 4.44 -17.28
C VAL A 147 1.37 5.30 -18.53
N CYS A 148 0.47 6.25 -18.73
CA CYS A 148 0.55 7.19 -19.84
C CYS A 148 1.74 8.14 -19.63
N GLU A 149 2.89 7.84 -20.23
CA GLU A 149 4.10 8.67 -20.15
C GLU A 149 3.86 10.10 -20.68
N GLU A 150 3.06 10.25 -21.73
CA GLU A 150 2.66 11.57 -22.24
C GLU A 150 1.82 12.36 -21.23
N CYS A 151 0.96 11.68 -20.46
CA CYS A 151 0.12 12.32 -19.45
C CYS A 151 0.99 12.83 -18.28
N LEU A 152 2.03 12.08 -17.91
CA LEU A 152 3.01 12.49 -16.91
C LEU A 152 3.84 13.69 -17.39
N LYS A 153 4.34 13.66 -18.63
CA LYS A 153 5.08 14.78 -19.23
C LYS A 153 4.22 16.05 -19.29
N ARG A 154 2.99 15.94 -19.77
CA ARG A 154 2.05 17.08 -19.82
C ARG A 154 1.68 17.61 -18.45
N ALA A 155 1.55 16.73 -17.44
CA ALA A 155 1.27 17.17 -16.08
C ALA A 155 2.45 17.99 -15.52
N ALA A 156 3.69 17.53 -15.76
CA ALA A 156 4.90 18.25 -15.37
C ALA A 156 5.03 19.61 -16.08
N GLU A 157 4.80 19.66 -17.41
CA GLU A 157 4.86 20.90 -18.19
C GLU A 157 3.82 21.94 -17.75
N ASN A 158 2.62 21.49 -17.39
CA ASN A 158 1.51 22.36 -17.01
C ASN A 158 1.43 22.65 -15.51
N GLY A 159 2.37 22.14 -14.70
CA GLY A 159 2.30 22.25 -13.24
C GLY A 159 1.06 21.58 -12.64
N SER A 160 0.47 20.61 -13.35
CA SER A 160 -0.72 19.89 -12.88
C SER A 160 -0.30 18.84 -11.85
N PRO A 161 -0.95 18.79 -10.67
CA PRO A 161 -0.65 17.79 -9.66
C PRO A 161 -1.12 16.37 -10.06
N PHE A 162 -1.90 16.23 -11.13
CA PHE A 162 -2.42 14.94 -11.59
C PHE A 162 -2.16 14.73 -13.08
N ALA A 163 -1.71 13.51 -13.42
CA ALA A 163 -1.69 13.01 -14.79
C ALA A 163 -3.01 12.28 -15.09
N THR A 164 -3.89 12.89 -15.88
CA THR A 164 -5.20 12.32 -16.23
C THR A 164 -5.15 11.55 -17.55
N LEU A 165 -5.61 10.30 -17.55
CA LEU A 165 -5.67 9.40 -18.71
C LEU A 165 -6.61 9.88 -19.85
N ASN A 166 -7.59 10.74 -19.54
CA ASN A 166 -8.62 11.15 -20.51
C ASN A 166 -8.15 12.14 -21.60
N SER A 167 -6.86 12.51 -21.66
CA SER A 167 -6.37 13.52 -22.61
C SER A 167 -5.95 12.97 -23.99
N LEU A 168 -6.19 11.68 -24.27
CA LEU A 168 -5.86 11.02 -25.54
C LEU A 168 -7.03 10.93 -26.55
N GLN A 169 -8.24 11.41 -26.21
CA GLN A 169 -9.32 11.55 -27.19
C GLN A 169 -9.36 13.01 -27.70
N GLY A 170 -8.53 13.28 -28.69
CA GLY A 170 -8.46 14.56 -29.39
C GLY A 170 -7.96 14.34 -30.82
N GLY A 171 -8.80 13.69 -31.62
CA GLY A 171 -8.66 13.44 -33.06
C GLY A 171 -9.94 12.83 -33.59
#